data_AF-A0A8J7PFS4-F1
#
_entry.id   AF-A0A8J7PFS4-F1
#
_cell.length_a   1.000
_cell.length_b   1.000
_cell.length_c   1.000
_cell.angle_alpha   90.00
_cell.angle_beta   90.00
_cell.angle_gamma   90.00
#
_symmetry.space_group_name_H-M   'P 1'
#
loop_
_entity.id
_entity.type
_entity.pdbx_description
1 polymer ?
#
loop_
_entity_poly.entity_id
_entity_poly.type
_entity_poly.pdbx_seq_one_letter_code
_entity_poly.pdbx_strand_id
1 'polypeptide(L)'
;MKGINLSDAEIKFEVLPASRSHSVYTVVGFAWPIFGFFFLVLLCTTGWFKLEPLLFFPSMVFAALFLAHLLATFLESNLLTSWLRPWRNGQPLLFYRRFIGVETACDKGETEVVSVLVGQRRILLGAVSELYLTLLGTLEIRSTAVSGDSSPIDQSKIVPDVVARLPLSCLDLEKQKRLVALFEAACPGLSTNKRLKDRLASPVVKGQMLLQMLGAMIITFALFDVSYATSLWLTMLRSYYGAQLLLRVPDANETSYFIEQLPVCADAKQVGSLRVRNVQEADIKGGALKLYEGAEALRTHPFPLSWAYRALFSNKNSQAQLAAIRAETLFQLGRKEEALALLKEAIEAKPSGFRTELTYARYLAALGRKDEAIKVMQAVLEKHKDVLLPRLYEMGLNDSESRRREIYQASMKELDEQVFGTEPAWPPGGERPIMEMWRRDDLEFLNQLLLESKAK
;
A
#
# COMPACT_ATOMS: atom_id res chain seq x y z
N MET A 1 53.65 -15.99 2.62
CA MET A 1 53.81 -15.09 1.45
C MET A 1 55.08 -15.50 0.74
N LYS A 2 54.99 -16.01 -0.49
CA LYS A 2 56.13 -15.87 -1.41
C LYS A 2 56.05 -14.43 -1.89
N GLY A 3 57.06 -13.63 -1.59
CA GLY A 3 57.02 -12.20 -1.85
C GLY A 3 57.03 -11.90 -3.33
N ILE A 4 55.85 -11.73 -3.93
CA ILE A 4 55.71 -11.10 -5.22
C ILE A 4 56.08 -9.62 -5.03
N ASN A 5 57.01 -9.12 -5.86
CA ASN A 5 57.32 -7.70 -5.88
C ASN A 5 56.16 -6.96 -6.55
N LEU A 6 55.33 -6.32 -5.73
CA LEU A 6 54.15 -5.56 -6.16
C LEU A 6 54.48 -4.36 -7.08
N SER A 7 55.76 -4.00 -7.26
CA SER A 7 56.19 -2.93 -8.15
C SER A 7 56.08 -3.28 -9.64
N ASP A 8 56.22 -4.56 -9.99
CA ASP A 8 56.37 -5.03 -11.38
C ASP A 8 55.19 -5.91 -11.86
N ALA A 9 54.22 -6.17 -10.97
CA ALA A 9 53.09 -7.06 -11.21
C ALA A 9 51.90 -6.35 -11.88
N GLU A 10 51.22 -7.05 -12.81
CA GLU A 10 50.00 -6.54 -13.44
C GLU A 10 48.81 -6.70 -12.47
N ILE A 11 48.18 -5.58 -12.08
CA ILE A 11 47.03 -5.59 -11.16
C ILE A 11 45.73 -5.66 -11.96
N LYS A 12 44.95 -6.73 -11.78
CA LYS A 12 43.62 -6.90 -12.36
C LYS A 12 42.54 -6.69 -11.30
N PHE A 13 41.48 -5.99 -11.69
CA PHE A 13 40.34 -5.70 -10.82
C PHE A 13 39.09 -6.42 -11.33
N GLU A 14 38.55 -7.33 -10.52
CA GLU A 14 37.33 -8.06 -10.83
C GLU A 14 36.23 -7.73 -9.80
N VAL A 15 35.04 -7.35 -10.26
CA VAL A 15 33.91 -7.08 -9.37
C VAL A 15 33.00 -8.30 -9.31
N LEU A 16 32.83 -8.86 -8.12
CA LEU A 16 31.85 -9.89 -7.83
C LEU A 16 30.46 -9.24 -7.69
N PRO A 17 29.49 -9.59 -8.57
CA PRO A 17 28.15 -9.07 -8.48
C PRO A 17 27.31 -9.83 -7.45
N ALA A 18 26.34 -9.14 -6.86
CA ALA A 18 25.32 -9.78 -6.03
C ALA A 18 24.49 -10.79 -6.84
N SER A 19 23.69 -11.61 -6.14
CA SER A 19 22.74 -12.51 -6.80
C SER A 19 21.66 -11.72 -7.55
N ARG A 20 21.17 -12.31 -8.64
CA ARG A 20 20.08 -11.69 -9.43
C ARG A 20 18.79 -11.60 -8.62
N SER A 21 18.50 -12.61 -7.81
CA SER A 21 17.35 -12.63 -6.91
C SER A 21 17.40 -11.47 -5.91
N HIS A 22 18.54 -11.25 -5.26
CA HIS A 22 18.75 -10.12 -4.34
C HIS A 22 18.52 -8.77 -5.03
N SER A 23 19.00 -8.61 -6.26
CA SER A 23 18.80 -7.39 -7.03
C SER A 23 17.31 -7.11 -7.27
N VAL A 24 16.53 -8.13 -7.65
CA VAL A 24 15.08 -7.97 -7.86
C VAL A 24 14.36 -7.67 -6.55
N TYR A 25 14.63 -8.42 -5.47
CA TYR A 25 14.04 -8.16 -4.15
C TYR A 25 14.32 -6.75 -3.65
N THR A 26 15.53 -6.25 -3.86
CA THR A 26 15.93 -4.90 -3.46
C THR A 26 15.13 -3.85 -4.23
N VAL A 27 15.03 -3.97 -5.56
CA VAL A 27 14.27 -3.02 -6.37
C VAL A 27 12.79 -3.05 -6.02
N VAL A 28 12.18 -4.24 -5.91
CA VAL A 28 10.76 -4.37 -5.56
C VAL A 28 10.49 -3.87 -4.14
N GLY A 29 11.41 -4.13 -3.20
CA GLY A 29 11.33 -3.64 -1.83
C GLY A 29 11.32 -2.11 -1.73
N PHE A 30 12.11 -1.41 -2.55
CA PHE A 30 12.05 0.06 -2.65
C PHE A 30 10.85 0.56 -3.48
N ALA A 31 10.41 -0.20 -4.49
CA ALA A 31 9.29 0.20 -5.33
C ALA A 31 7.96 0.22 -4.58
N TRP A 32 7.74 -0.68 -3.62
CA TRP A 32 6.53 -0.73 -2.79
C TRP A 32 6.21 0.60 -2.07
N PRO A 33 7.09 1.16 -1.22
CA PRO A 33 6.81 2.42 -0.54
C PRO A 33 6.75 3.60 -1.52
N ILE A 34 7.54 3.59 -2.59
CA ILE A 34 7.49 4.63 -3.65
C ILE A 34 6.11 4.64 -4.30
N PHE A 35 5.64 3.48 -4.76
CA PHE A 35 4.31 3.31 -5.32
C PHE A 35 3.23 3.73 -4.33
N GLY A 36 3.31 3.27 -3.08
CA GLY A 36 2.35 3.60 -2.03
C GLY A 36 2.27 5.09 -1.74
N PHE A 37 3.40 5.80 -1.72
CA PHE A 37 3.44 7.25 -1.54
C PHE A 37 2.74 7.97 -2.69
N PHE A 38 3.11 7.68 -3.95
CA PHE A 38 2.47 8.30 -5.11
C PHE A 38 0.97 7.98 -5.19
N PHE A 39 0.61 6.73 -4.89
CA PHE A 39 -0.77 6.27 -4.84
C PHE A 39 -1.60 7.07 -3.82
N LEU A 40 -1.11 7.21 -2.59
CA LEU A 40 -1.80 7.94 -1.52
C LEU A 40 -1.89 9.44 -1.82
N VAL A 41 -0.81 10.06 -2.27
CA VAL A 41 -0.80 11.49 -2.65
C VAL A 41 -1.84 11.75 -3.73
N LEU A 42 -1.91 10.89 -4.73
CA LEU A 42 -2.88 11.01 -5.81
C LEU A 42 -4.32 10.82 -5.29
N LEU A 43 -4.57 9.84 -4.40
CA LEU A 43 -5.88 9.64 -3.77
C LEU A 43 -6.35 10.80 -2.89
N CYS A 44 -5.42 11.58 -2.32
CA CYS A 44 -5.75 12.79 -1.57
C CYS A 44 -6.19 13.96 -2.48
N THR A 45 -6.10 13.81 -3.79
CA THR A 45 -6.56 14.81 -4.77
C THR A 45 -7.77 14.32 -5.55
N THR A 46 -8.45 15.21 -6.28
CA THR A 46 -9.53 14.84 -7.22
C THR A 46 -9.03 14.68 -8.66
N GLY A 47 -7.75 14.99 -8.93
CA GLY A 47 -7.20 15.03 -10.30
C GLY A 47 -7.24 13.67 -11.01
N TRP A 48 -7.15 12.58 -10.25
CA TRP A 48 -7.21 11.21 -10.78
C TRP A 48 -8.57 10.83 -11.36
N PHE A 49 -9.63 11.54 -11.00
CA PHE A 49 -10.98 11.26 -11.46
C PHE A 49 -11.16 11.47 -12.98
N LYS A 50 -10.31 12.32 -13.57
CA LYS A 50 -10.22 12.55 -15.03
C LYS A 50 -9.27 11.59 -15.75
N LEU A 51 -8.45 10.84 -15.00
CA LEU A 51 -7.54 9.85 -15.58
C LEU A 51 -8.27 8.53 -15.79
N GLU A 52 -7.70 7.66 -16.63
CA GLU A 52 -8.12 6.26 -16.73
C GLU A 52 -7.28 5.40 -15.76
N PRO A 53 -7.81 5.02 -14.58
CA PRO A 53 -6.99 4.39 -13.54
C PRO A 53 -6.38 3.07 -14.01
N LEU A 54 -7.10 2.29 -14.81
CA LEU A 54 -6.65 1.00 -15.34
C LEU A 54 -5.37 1.08 -16.19
N LEU A 55 -5.10 2.21 -16.84
CA LEU A 55 -3.85 2.42 -17.59
C LEU A 55 -2.80 3.12 -16.74
N PHE A 56 -3.21 4.14 -15.98
CA PHE A 56 -2.31 5.02 -15.28
C PHE A 56 -1.54 4.32 -14.14
N PHE A 57 -2.25 3.65 -13.25
CA PHE A 57 -1.63 3.08 -12.04
C PHE A 57 -0.68 1.89 -12.32
N PRO A 58 -0.98 0.95 -13.25
CA PRO A 58 0.01 -0.04 -13.65
C PRO A 58 1.27 0.58 -14.29
N SER A 59 1.13 1.67 -15.05
CA SER A 59 2.28 2.42 -15.58
C SER A 59 3.13 3.05 -14.46
N MET A 60 2.48 3.47 -13.36
CA MET A 60 3.15 4.00 -12.17
C MET A 60 4.00 2.93 -11.46
N VAL A 61 3.66 1.65 -11.55
CA VAL A 61 4.51 0.56 -11.03
C VAL A 61 5.83 0.52 -11.79
N PHE A 62 5.82 0.67 -13.11
CA PHE A 62 7.07 0.74 -13.89
C PHE A 62 7.90 1.96 -13.51
N ALA A 63 7.27 3.12 -13.33
CA ALA A 63 7.95 4.32 -12.84
C ALA A 63 8.54 4.13 -11.43
N ALA A 64 7.81 3.46 -10.54
CA ALA A 64 8.26 3.15 -9.19
C ALA A 64 9.44 2.16 -9.19
N LEU A 65 9.41 1.13 -10.05
CA LEU A 65 10.53 0.20 -10.24
C LEU A 65 11.77 0.90 -10.81
N PHE A 66 11.57 1.82 -11.76
CA PHE A 66 12.64 2.63 -12.32
C PHE A 66 13.25 3.57 -11.27
N LEU A 67 12.43 4.28 -10.50
CA LEU A 67 12.90 5.16 -9.44
C LEU A 67 13.58 4.37 -8.31
N ALA A 68 13.03 3.21 -7.93
CA ALA A 68 13.64 2.28 -7.00
C ALA A 68 15.02 1.80 -7.48
N HIS A 69 15.15 1.53 -8.78
CA HIS A 69 16.43 1.18 -9.39
C HIS A 69 17.44 2.32 -9.28
N LEU A 70 17.04 3.55 -9.62
CA LEU A 70 17.89 4.74 -9.49
C LEU A 70 18.28 5.02 -8.03
N LEU A 71 17.35 4.83 -7.09
CA LEU A 71 17.63 4.98 -5.66
C LEU A 71 18.62 3.92 -5.19
N ALA A 72 18.45 2.66 -5.59
CA ALA A 72 19.36 1.58 -5.22
C ALA A 72 20.78 1.81 -5.77
N THR A 73 20.92 2.28 -7.02
CA THR A 73 22.23 2.62 -7.60
C THR A 73 22.85 3.86 -6.95
N PHE A 74 22.04 4.84 -6.56
CA PHE A 74 22.51 6.00 -5.78
C PHE A 74 23.00 5.60 -4.39
N LEU A 75 22.28 4.72 -3.69
CA LEU A 75 22.66 4.19 -2.36
C LEU A 75 23.94 3.35 -2.38
N GLU A 76 24.25 2.73 -3.52
CA GLU A 76 25.50 2.00 -3.77
C GLU A 76 26.65 2.91 -4.26
N SER A 77 26.34 4.14 -4.70
CA SER A 77 27.31 4.99 -5.38
C SER A 77 28.52 5.37 -4.51
N ASN A 78 29.67 5.57 -5.18
CA ASN A 78 30.88 6.08 -4.52
C ASN A 78 30.67 7.50 -3.98
N LEU A 79 29.79 8.30 -4.60
CA LEU A 79 29.48 9.64 -4.14
C LEU A 79 28.86 9.60 -2.73
N LEU A 80 27.80 8.80 -2.56
CA LEU A 80 27.14 8.68 -1.26
C LEU A 80 28.03 7.98 -0.22
N THR A 81 28.78 6.97 -0.65
CA THR A 81 29.75 6.28 0.21
C THR A 81 30.83 7.23 0.72
N SER A 82 31.28 8.17 -0.11
CA SER A 82 32.24 9.21 0.29
C SER A 82 31.64 10.17 1.32
N TRP A 83 30.39 10.58 1.10
CA TRP A 83 29.70 11.52 1.98
C TRP A 83 29.44 10.91 3.37
N LEU A 84 29.09 9.63 3.42
CA LEU A 84 28.81 8.88 4.66
C LEU A 84 30.06 8.22 5.27
N ARG A 85 31.25 8.52 4.74
CA ARG A 85 32.51 7.95 5.23
C ARG A 85 32.73 8.13 6.74
N PRO A 86 32.37 9.24 7.40
CA PRO A 86 32.54 9.39 8.86
C PRO A 86 31.72 8.40 9.70
N TRP A 87 30.57 7.94 9.19
CA TRP A 87 29.65 7.05 9.94
C TRP A 87 29.75 5.59 9.53
N ARG A 88 29.91 5.33 8.23
CA ARG A 88 29.98 3.98 7.65
C ARG A 88 31.38 3.59 7.23
N ASN A 89 32.36 4.43 7.56
CA ASN A 89 33.76 4.10 7.41
C ASN A 89 34.17 3.84 5.94
N GLY A 90 33.37 4.24 4.95
CA GLY A 90 33.61 4.01 3.52
C GLY A 90 32.98 2.71 2.97
N GLN A 91 32.14 2.03 3.75
CA GLN A 91 31.27 0.96 3.26
C GLN A 91 30.01 1.52 2.61
N PRO A 92 29.48 0.88 1.55
CA PRO A 92 28.22 1.31 0.94
C PRO A 92 27.04 1.10 1.90
N LEU A 93 25.97 1.86 1.71
CA LEU A 93 24.74 1.65 2.49
C LEU A 93 24.02 0.36 2.07
N LEU A 94 24.07 0.08 0.77
CA LEU A 94 23.39 -1.03 0.12
C LEU A 94 24.37 -1.74 -0.82
N PHE A 95 24.35 -3.08 -0.78
CA PHE A 95 25.02 -3.90 -1.78
C PHE A 95 23.99 -4.25 -2.86
N TYR A 96 24.17 -3.76 -4.08
CA TYR A 96 23.17 -3.91 -5.13
C TYR A 96 23.75 -4.58 -6.39
N ARG A 97 24.54 -3.87 -7.20
CA ARG A 97 25.22 -4.44 -8.39
C ARG A 97 26.64 -4.91 -8.08
N ARG A 98 27.34 -4.23 -7.18
CA ARG A 98 28.74 -4.42 -6.81
C ARG A 98 28.77 -4.93 -5.38
N PHE A 99 29.00 -6.24 -5.20
CA PHE A 99 29.12 -6.79 -3.85
C PHE A 99 30.51 -6.52 -3.30
N ILE A 100 31.54 -7.02 -3.98
CA ILE A 100 32.95 -6.90 -3.59
C ILE A 100 33.80 -6.75 -4.86
N GLY A 101 34.82 -5.90 -4.80
CA GLY A 101 35.91 -5.89 -5.78
C GLY A 101 37.08 -6.73 -5.29
N VAL A 102 37.71 -7.48 -6.18
CA VAL A 102 38.88 -8.32 -5.90
C VAL A 102 40.03 -7.80 -6.74
N GLU A 103 41.15 -7.50 -6.08
CA GLU A 103 42.39 -7.12 -6.75
C GLU A 103 43.37 -8.29 -6.74
N THR A 104 43.72 -8.74 -7.94
CA THR A 104 44.72 -9.79 -8.15
C THR A 104 45.98 -9.20 -8.76
N ALA A 105 47.14 -9.60 -8.24
CA ALA A 105 48.43 -9.30 -8.84
C ALA A 105 48.91 -10.53 -9.61
N CYS A 106 49.29 -10.34 -10.87
CA CYS A 106 49.88 -11.37 -11.71
C CYS A 106 51.37 -11.07 -11.88
N ASP A 107 52.23 -12.01 -11.47
CA ASP A 107 53.67 -11.96 -11.74
C ASP A 107 54.14 -13.32 -12.28
N LYS A 108 54.80 -13.33 -13.44
CA LYS A 108 55.37 -14.51 -14.12
C LYS A 108 54.44 -15.75 -14.20
N GLY A 109 53.13 -15.54 -14.33
CA GLY A 109 52.12 -16.60 -14.44
C GLY A 109 51.53 -17.08 -13.11
N GLU A 110 52.01 -16.60 -11.97
CA GLU A 110 51.40 -16.79 -10.66
C GLU A 110 50.44 -15.63 -10.35
N THR A 111 49.19 -15.95 -10.01
CA THR A 111 48.17 -14.95 -9.63
C THR A 111 47.91 -15.02 -8.14
N GLU A 112 48.23 -13.96 -7.41
CA GLU A 112 47.90 -13.84 -5.98
C GLU A 112 46.82 -12.77 -5.77
N VAL A 113 45.86 -13.06 -4.89
CA VAL A 113 44.87 -12.06 -4.48
C VAL A 113 45.50 -11.18 -3.41
N VAL A 114 45.62 -9.89 -3.68
CA VAL A 114 46.34 -8.96 -2.79
C VAL A 114 45.37 -8.25 -1.86
N SER A 115 44.25 -7.75 -2.40
CA SER A 115 43.32 -6.96 -1.63
C SER A 115 41.87 -7.13 -2.09
N VAL A 116 40.96 -6.80 -1.17
CA VAL A 116 39.52 -6.83 -1.37
C VAL A 116 38.96 -5.43 -1.16
N LEU A 117 38.24 -4.93 -2.16
CA LEU A 117 37.57 -3.64 -2.16
C LEU A 117 36.10 -3.80 -1.75
N VAL A 118 35.71 -3.12 -0.67
CA VAL A 118 34.34 -3.04 -0.18
C VAL A 118 33.91 -1.57 -0.20
N GLY A 119 33.21 -1.16 -1.27
CA GLY A 119 32.92 0.25 -1.53
C GLY A 119 34.20 1.04 -1.75
N GLN A 120 34.50 1.96 -0.84
CA GLN A 120 35.75 2.74 -0.84
C GLN A 120 36.82 2.18 0.10
N ARG A 121 36.53 1.13 0.87
CA ARG A 121 37.53 0.47 1.71
C ARG A 121 38.34 -0.54 0.93
N ARG A 122 39.66 -0.42 1.00
CA ARG A 122 40.61 -1.43 0.53
C ARG A 122 41.13 -2.22 1.72
N ILE A 123 40.89 -3.53 1.71
CA ILE A 123 41.28 -4.44 2.78
C ILE A 123 42.36 -5.35 2.24
N LEU A 124 43.58 -5.21 2.77
CA LEU A 124 44.68 -6.11 2.42
C LEU A 124 44.41 -7.48 3.01
N LEU A 125 44.48 -8.52 2.19
CA LEU A 125 44.20 -9.88 2.65
C LEU A 125 45.19 -10.34 3.72
N GLY A 126 46.46 -9.92 3.62
CA GLY A 126 47.47 -10.17 4.65
C GLY A 126 47.16 -9.59 6.04
N ALA A 127 46.22 -8.64 6.15
CA ALA A 127 45.79 -8.09 7.43
C ALA A 127 44.56 -8.81 8.02
N VAL A 128 43.95 -9.76 7.31
CA VAL A 128 42.75 -10.48 7.77
C VAL A 128 43.14 -11.69 8.62
N SER A 129 42.58 -11.79 9.83
CA SER A 129 42.91 -12.83 10.81
C SER A 129 41.74 -13.75 11.14
N GLU A 130 40.50 -13.24 11.12
CA GLU A 130 39.29 -14.01 11.43
C GLU A 130 38.13 -13.66 10.48
N LEU A 131 37.40 -14.68 10.02
CA LEU A 131 36.09 -14.54 9.41
C LEU A 131 35.01 -15.02 10.37
N TYR A 132 34.12 -14.10 10.77
CA TYR A 132 33.07 -14.38 11.74
C TYR A 132 31.69 -14.22 11.12
N LEU A 133 30.90 -15.29 11.07
CA LEU A 133 29.50 -15.22 10.65
C LEU A 133 28.58 -14.94 11.85
N THR A 134 27.88 -13.81 11.84
CA THR A 134 26.92 -13.42 12.88
C THR A 134 25.62 -14.24 12.80
N LEU A 135 24.80 -14.16 13.86
CA LEU A 135 23.46 -14.79 13.90
C LEU A 135 22.56 -14.30 12.75
N LEU A 136 22.69 -13.02 12.37
CA LEU A 136 21.90 -12.38 11.33
C LEU A 136 22.42 -12.65 9.90
N GLY A 137 23.42 -13.54 9.74
CA GLY A 137 23.95 -13.91 8.42
C GLY A 137 24.87 -12.86 7.79
N THR A 138 25.36 -11.91 8.59
CA THR A 138 26.39 -10.94 8.17
C THR A 138 27.77 -11.53 8.45
N LEU A 139 28.62 -11.59 7.43
CA LEU A 139 30.04 -11.94 7.55
C LEU A 139 30.83 -10.72 7.99
N GLU A 140 31.50 -10.83 9.12
CA GLU A 140 32.43 -9.85 9.63
C GLU A 140 33.85 -10.29 9.27
N ILE A 141 34.54 -9.42 8.54
CA ILE A 141 35.99 -9.52 8.32
C ILE A 141 36.65 -8.85 9.51
N ARG A 142 37.46 -9.60 10.25
CA ARG A 142 38.14 -9.11 11.45
C ARG A 142 39.66 -9.21 11.32
N SER A 143 40.35 -8.27 11.95
CA SER A 143 41.81 -8.16 11.93
C SER A 143 42.36 -8.04 13.33
N THR A 144 43.45 -8.75 13.63
CA THR A 144 44.26 -8.55 14.84
C THR A 144 45.28 -7.43 14.69
N ALA A 145 45.51 -6.91 13.48
CA ALA A 145 46.41 -5.77 13.26
C ALA A 145 45.80 -4.44 13.76
N VAL A 146 44.47 -4.42 13.90
CA VAL A 146 43.71 -3.38 14.56
C VAL A 146 42.99 -4.10 15.70
N SER A 147 43.65 -4.22 16.85
CA SER A 147 43.04 -4.82 18.05
C SER A 147 42.97 -3.76 19.15
N GLY A 148 41.87 -3.75 19.89
CA GLY A 148 41.60 -2.73 20.90
C GLY A 148 40.89 -3.30 22.12
N ASP A 149 41.67 -3.64 23.14
CA ASP A 149 41.34 -3.30 24.52
C ASP A 149 42.64 -2.83 25.21
N SER A 150 42.57 -1.94 26.19
CA SER A 150 43.76 -1.41 26.89
C SER A 150 44.44 -2.41 27.82
N SER A 151 44.06 -3.69 27.75
CA SER A 151 44.62 -4.76 28.56
C SER A 151 46.04 -5.13 28.10
N PRO A 152 46.97 -5.38 29.03
CA PRO A 152 48.30 -5.87 28.68
C PRO A 152 48.20 -7.18 27.89
N ILE A 153 48.99 -7.27 26.81
CA ILE A 153 49.02 -8.37 25.82
C ILE A 153 49.16 -9.75 26.49
N ASP A 154 49.74 -9.81 27.69
CA ASP A 154 50.01 -11.03 28.43
C ASP A 154 48.81 -11.69 29.13
N GLN A 155 47.62 -11.06 29.20
CA GLN A 155 46.52 -11.62 30.01
C GLN A 155 45.15 -11.75 29.33
N SER A 156 45.00 -11.39 28.05
CA SER A 156 43.72 -11.54 27.34
C SER A 156 43.89 -12.11 25.95
N LYS A 157 43.03 -13.07 25.60
CA LYS A 157 42.79 -13.53 24.22
C LYS A 157 42.63 -12.30 23.33
N ILE A 158 43.54 -12.08 22.37
CA ILE A 158 43.50 -10.95 21.45
C ILE A 158 42.12 -10.93 20.75
N VAL A 159 41.34 -9.88 20.99
CA VAL A 159 40.04 -9.68 20.36
C VAL A 159 40.28 -8.90 19.05
N PRO A 160 39.99 -9.49 17.87
CA PRO A 160 40.19 -8.80 16.61
C PRO A 160 39.04 -7.80 16.34
N ASP A 161 39.35 -6.60 15.85
CA ASP A 161 38.32 -5.62 15.51
C ASP A 161 37.66 -5.91 14.17
N VAL A 162 36.42 -5.44 14.02
CA VAL A 162 35.64 -5.57 12.80
C VAL A 162 36.08 -4.54 11.76
N VAL A 163 36.71 -5.01 10.69
CA VAL A 163 37.18 -4.18 9.57
C VAL A 163 36.07 -3.92 8.56
N ALA A 164 35.25 -4.94 8.27
CA ALA A 164 34.14 -4.82 7.34
C ALA A 164 33.01 -5.80 7.65
N ARG A 165 31.78 -5.35 7.41
CA ARG A 165 30.57 -6.17 7.46
C ARG A 165 30.03 -6.41 6.05
N LEU A 166 29.70 -7.66 5.74
CA LEU A 166 29.25 -8.12 4.43
C LEU A 166 28.01 -9.02 4.59
N PRO A 167 26.84 -8.64 4.07
CA PRO A 167 25.65 -9.50 4.13
C PRO A 167 25.80 -10.68 3.16
N LEU A 168 26.10 -11.88 3.66
CA LEU A 168 26.28 -13.07 2.80
C LEU A 168 25.01 -13.46 2.06
N SER A 169 23.83 -13.08 2.56
CA SER A 169 22.53 -13.33 1.92
C SER A 169 22.42 -12.73 0.52
N CYS A 170 23.23 -11.71 0.20
CA CYS A 170 23.29 -11.11 -1.13
C CYS A 170 23.98 -12.01 -2.17
N LEU A 171 24.64 -13.09 -1.74
CA LEU A 171 25.33 -14.05 -2.60
C LEU A 171 24.66 -15.41 -2.58
N ASP A 172 24.72 -16.12 -3.70
CA ASP A 172 24.34 -17.52 -3.80
C ASP A 172 25.33 -18.41 -3.02
N LEU A 173 24.90 -19.56 -2.51
CA LEU A 173 25.75 -20.43 -1.68
C LEU A 173 27.06 -20.83 -2.39
N GLU A 174 27.02 -21.03 -3.70
CA GLU A 174 28.22 -21.29 -4.50
C GLU A 174 29.19 -20.11 -4.48
N LYS A 175 28.69 -18.88 -4.66
CA LYS A 175 29.51 -17.66 -4.57
C LYS A 175 30.01 -17.42 -3.14
N GLN A 176 29.23 -17.75 -2.11
CA GLN A 176 29.66 -17.69 -0.72
C GLN A 176 30.85 -18.64 -0.46
N LYS A 177 30.79 -19.88 -0.96
CA LYS A 177 31.89 -20.84 -0.85
C LYS A 177 33.14 -20.37 -1.59
N ARG A 178 32.98 -19.87 -2.83
CA ARG A 178 34.09 -19.29 -3.59
C ARG A 178 34.72 -18.11 -2.88
N LEU A 179 33.91 -17.22 -2.30
CA LEU A 179 34.41 -16.07 -1.53
C LEU A 179 35.27 -16.53 -0.36
N VAL A 180 34.78 -17.45 0.47
CA VAL A 180 35.54 -17.93 1.64
C VAL A 180 36.79 -18.69 1.21
N ALA A 181 36.71 -19.51 0.16
CA ALA A 181 37.87 -20.21 -0.39
C ALA A 181 38.96 -19.24 -0.88
N LEU A 182 38.60 -18.07 -1.43
CA LEU A 182 39.57 -17.03 -1.78
C LEU A 182 40.28 -16.47 -0.55
N PHE A 183 39.56 -16.25 0.55
CA PHE A 183 40.18 -15.81 1.82
C PHE A 183 41.07 -16.90 2.43
N GLU A 184 40.65 -18.17 2.40
CA GLU A 184 41.44 -19.30 2.91
C GLU A 184 42.71 -19.54 2.09
N ALA A 185 42.64 -19.37 0.76
CA ALA A 185 43.80 -19.48 -0.13
C ALA A 185 44.79 -18.33 0.06
N ALA A 186 44.30 -17.11 0.27
CA ALA A 186 45.15 -15.93 0.42
C ALA A 186 45.77 -15.78 1.84
N CYS A 187 45.13 -16.33 2.87
CA CYS A 187 45.52 -16.14 4.28
C CYS A 187 45.85 -17.47 4.98
N PRO A 188 47.12 -17.93 4.96
CA PRO A 188 47.52 -19.13 5.70
C PRO A 188 47.44 -18.87 7.21
N GLY A 189 46.44 -19.44 7.89
CA GLY A 189 46.17 -19.23 9.32
C GLY A 189 44.83 -18.58 9.66
N LEU A 190 43.95 -18.37 8.67
CA LEU A 190 42.63 -17.78 8.86
C LEU A 190 41.77 -18.59 9.83
N SER A 191 41.26 -17.92 10.89
CA SER A 191 40.31 -18.54 11.82
C SER A 191 38.87 -18.32 11.37
N THR A 192 38.05 -19.38 11.42
CA THR A 192 36.63 -19.33 11.03
C THR A 192 35.74 -19.90 12.14
N ASN A 193 34.61 -19.24 12.39
CA ASN A 193 33.69 -19.67 13.44
C ASN A 193 32.84 -20.89 13.05
N LYS A 194 32.32 -21.63 14.05
CA LYS A 194 31.52 -22.86 13.82
C LYS A 194 30.34 -22.62 12.88
N ARG A 195 29.62 -21.50 13.03
CA ARG A 195 28.46 -21.14 12.19
C ARG A 195 28.82 -21.00 10.71
N LEU A 196 29.96 -20.36 10.40
CA LEU A 196 30.42 -20.25 9.02
C LEU A 196 30.78 -21.62 8.46
N LYS A 197 31.46 -22.47 9.24
CA LYS A 197 31.78 -23.86 8.84
C LYS A 197 30.50 -24.67 8.55
N ASP A 198 29.51 -24.60 9.45
CA ASP A 198 28.22 -25.29 9.28
C ASP A 198 27.48 -24.81 8.01
N ARG A 199 27.52 -23.49 7.73
CA ARG A 199 26.95 -22.89 6.51
C ARG A 199 27.65 -23.40 5.24
N LEU A 200 28.98 -23.49 5.25
CA LEU A 200 29.79 -23.92 4.10
C LEU A 200 29.71 -25.44 3.87
N ALA A 201 29.46 -26.23 4.92
CA ALA A 201 29.24 -27.67 4.83
C ALA A 201 27.91 -28.03 4.12
N SER A 202 26.95 -27.10 4.10
CA SER A 202 25.66 -27.32 3.45
C SER A 202 25.83 -27.60 1.94
N PRO A 203 25.17 -28.63 1.37
CA PRO A 203 25.29 -28.95 -0.05
C PRO A 203 24.67 -27.84 -0.90
N VAL A 204 25.26 -27.57 -2.07
CA VAL A 204 24.67 -26.65 -3.05
C VAL A 204 23.51 -27.38 -3.72
N VAL A 205 22.29 -27.01 -3.35
CA VAL A 205 21.07 -27.63 -3.88
C VAL A 205 20.81 -27.12 -5.29
N LYS A 206 20.78 -28.04 -6.27
CA LYS A 206 20.35 -27.75 -7.64
C LYS A 206 18.89 -27.25 -7.59
N GLY A 207 18.67 -26.00 -8.02
CA GLY A 207 17.34 -25.37 -8.01
C GLY A 207 17.10 -24.31 -6.93
N GLN A 208 18.03 -24.08 -5.99
CA GLN A 208 17.90 -23.00 -5.00
C GLN A 208 17.74 -21.62 -5.67
N MET A 209 18.52 -21.36 -6.72
CA MET A 209 18.43 -20.11 -7.49
C MET A 209 17.07 -19.98 -8.20
N LEU A 210 16.52 -21.10 -8.70
CA LEU A 210 15.18 -21.12 -9.31
C LEU A 210 14.12 -20.73 -8.28
N LEU A 211 14.19 -21.30 -7.07
CA LEU A 211 13.24 -21.00 -5.99
C LEU A 211 13.30 -19.52 -5.58
N GLN A 212 14.50 -18.95 -5.44
CA GLN A 212 14.68 -17.53 -5.12
C GLN A 212 14.19 -16.61 -6.25
N MET A 213 14.45 -16.97 -7.50
CA MET A 213 13.94 -16.21 -8.64
C MET A 213 12.42 -16.31 -8.76
N LEU A 214 11.83 -17.47 -8.45
CA LEU A 214 10.39 -17.66 -8.40
C LEU A 214 9.76 -16.82 -7.29
N GLY A 215 10.37 -16.77 -6.11
CA GLY A 215 9.95 -15.85 -5.06
C GLY A 215 10.04 -14.37 -5.49
N ALA A 216 11.11 -13.98 -6.18
CA ALA A 216 11.26 -12.62 -6.70
C ALA A 216 10.19 -12.28 -7.76
N MET A 217 9.86 -13.23 -8.64
CA MET A 217 8.78 -13.11 -9.61
C MET A 217 7.41 -12.98 -8.93
N ILE A 218 7.14 -13.75 -7.87
CA ILE A 218 5.89 -13.68 -7.11
C ILE A 218 5.72 -12.30 -6.45
N ILE A 219 6.75 -11.76 -5.79
CA ILE A 219 6.61 -10.43 -5.16
C ILE A 219 6.46 -9.33 -6.21
N THR A 220 7.15 -9.45 -7.35
CA THR A 220 6.97 -8.52 -8.47
C THR A 220 5.54 -8.60 -9.00
N PHE A 221 5.01 -9.80 -9.23
CA PHE A 221 3.62 -10.03 -9.63
C PHE A 221 2.65 -9.46 -8.59
N ALA A 222 2.89 -9.65 -7.29
CA ALA A 222 2.05 -9.12 -6.23
C ALA A 222 1.96 -7.59 -6.27
N LEU A 223 3.06 -6.88 -6.58
CA LEU A 223 3.04 -5.43 -6.75
C LEU A 223 2.15 -4.99 -7.92
N PHE A 224 2.27 -5.66 -9.08
CA PHE A 224 1.41 -5.40 -10.23
C PHE A 224 -0.05 -5.77 -9.96
N ASP A 225 -0.30 -6.87 -9.27
CA ASP A 225 -1.64 -7.35 -8.95
C ASP A 225 -2.36 -6.40 -7.99
N VAL A 226 -1.68 -5.92 -6.95
CA VAL A 226 -2.25 -4.92 -6.03
C VAL A 226 -2.50 -3.60 -6.75
N SER A 227 -1.59 -3.15 -7.62
CA SER A 227 -1.83 -1.98 -8.46
C SER A 227 -3.04 -2.19 -9.37
N TYR A 228 -3.15 -3.33 -10.03
CA TYR A 228 -4.29 -3.65 -10.90
C TYR A 228 -5.61 -3.65 -10.13
N ALA A 229 -5.67 -4.38 -9.01
CA ALA A 229 -6.88 -4.51 -8.20
C ALA A 229 -7.36 -3.16 -7.65
N THR A 230 -6.44 -2.31 -7.18
CA THR A 230 -6.76 -0.96 -6.72
C THR A 230 -7.23 -0.05 -7.86
N SER A 231 -6.60 -0.16 -9.04
CA SER A 231 -7.02 0.57 -10.24
C SER A 231 -8.42 0.19 -10.71
N LEU A 232 -8.70 -1.11 -10.72
CA LEU A 232 -9.99 -1.66 -11.09
C LEU A 232 -11.07 -1.16 -10.13
N TRP A 233 -10.80 -1.22 -8.82
CA TRP A 233 -11.68 -0.70 -7.78
C TRP A 233 -11.96 0.80 -7.95
N LEU A 234 -10.92 1.62 -8.14
CA LEU A 234 -11.08 3.06 -8.36
C LEU A 234 -11.86 3.35 -9.65
N THR A 235 -11.63 2.57 -10.71
CA THR A 235 -12.37 2.71 -11.98
C THR A 235 -13.85 2.39 -11.78
N MET A 236 -14.16 1.32 -11.04
CA MET A 236 -15.54 0.98 -10.69
C MET A 236 -16.20 2.10 -9.89
N LEU A 237 -15.57 2.55 -8.80
CA LEU A 237 -16.09 3.63 -7.96
C LEU A 237 -16.30 4.93 -8.75
N ARG A 238 -15.34 5.28 -9.60
CA ARG A 238 -15.41 6.44 -10.49
C ARG A 238 -16.59 6.35 -11.44
N SER A 239 -16.85 5.17 -12.01
CA SER A 239 -17.98 4.95 -12.92
C SER A 239 -19.33 5.00 -12.19
N TYR A 240 -19.47 4.37 -11.02
CA TYR A 240 -20.70 4.48 -10.24
C TYR A 240 -20.96 5.93 -9.80
N TYR A 241 -19.96 6.60 -9.24
CA TYR A 241 -20.08 7.98 -8.80
C TYR A 241 -20.34 8.92 -9.98
N GLY A 242 -19.71 8.69 -11.13
CA GLY A 242 -19.96 9.43 -12.37
C GLY A 242 -21.40 9.28 -12.87
N ALA A 243 -21.97 8.07 -12.80
CA ALA A 243 -23.37 7.83 -13.10
C ALA A 243 -24.30 8.60 -12.15
N GLN A 244 -23.99 8.63 -10.84
CA GLN A 244 -24.74 9.41 -9.87
C GLN A 244 -24.63 10.93 -10.11
N LEU A 245 -23.45 11.43 -10.48
CA LEU A 245 -23.22 12.85 -10.77
C LEU A 245 -24.01 13.30 -12.00
N LEU A 246 -24.01 12.50 -13.07
CA LEU A 246 -24.81 12.77 -14.27
C LEU A 246 -26.29 12.96 -13.94
N LEU A 247 -26.83 12.14 -13.04
CA LEU A 247 -28.25 12.17 -12.67
C LEU A 247 -28.60 13.26 -11.66
N ARG A 248 -27.70 13.59 -10.71
CA ARG A 248 -27.97 14.58 -9.66
C ARG A 248 -27.66 16.02 -10.06
N VAL A 249 -26.51 16.23 -10.70
CA VAL A 249 -25.98 17.58 -10.98
C VAL A 249 -25.32 17.61 -12.38
N PRO A 250 -26.13 17.58 -13.46
CA PRO A 250 -25.61 17.56 -14.82
C PRO A 250 -24.79 18.81 -15.18
N ASP A 251 -25.12 19.97 -14.59
CA ASP A 251 -24.47 21.24 -14.92
C ASP A 251 -23.15 21.51 -14.18
N ALA A 252 -22.70 20.59 -13.32
CA ALA A 252 -21.46 20.78 -12.58
C ALA A 252 -20.22 20.60 -13.47
N ASN A 253 -19.17 21.38 -13.17
CA ASN A 253 -17.86 21.25 -13.83
C ASN A 253 -17.27 19.85 -13.73
N GLU A 254 -17.56 19.11 -12.65
CA GLU A 254 -17.07 17.75 -12.43
C GLU A 254 -17.75 16.74 -13.37
N THR A 255 -18.99 17.02 -13.76
CA THR A 255 -19.81 16.19 -14.66
C THR A 255 -19.44 16.41 -16.13
N SER A 256 -18.83 17.56 -16.46
CA SER A 256 -18.43 17.94 -17.83
C SER A 256 -17.63 16.85 -18.55
N TYR A 257 -16.70 16.20 -17.84
CA TYR A 257 -15.87 15.11 -18.38
C TYR A 257 -16.72 13.93 -18.86
N PHE A 258 -17.72 13.50 -18.08
CA PHE A 258 -18.57 12.39 -18.48
C PHE A 258 -19.53 12.79 -19.60
N ILE A 259 -20.00 14.03 -19.60
CA ILE A 259 -20.86 14.56 -20.67
C ILE A 259 -20.10 14.63 -22.00
N GLU A 260 -18.81 14.97 -21.98
CA GLU A 260 -17.97 14.96 -23.19
C GLU A 260 -17.82 13.58 -23.83
N GLN A 261 -17.98 12.52 -23.04
CA GLN A 261 -17.90 11.14 -23.51
C GLN A 261 -19.23 10.60 -24.03
N LEU A 262 -20.33 11.35 -23.89
CA LEU A 262 -21.62 10.98 -24.46
C LEU A 262 -21.61 11.22 -25.97
N PRO A 263 -22.26 10.35 -26.77
CA PRO A 263 -22.41 10.59 -28.20
C PRO A 263 -23.17 11.90 -28.42
N VAL A 264 -22.50 12.89 -29.02
CA VAL A 264 -23.11 14.19 -29.34
C VAL A 264 -24.12 13.99 -30.47
N CYS A 265 -25.39 14.33 -30.24
CA CYS A 265 -26.33 14.57 -31.33
C CYS A 265 -25.76 15.69 -32.20
N ALA A 266 -25.42 15.36 -33.44
CA ALA A 266 -24.82 16.26 -34.41
C ALA A 266 -25.76 17.43 -34.72
N ASP A 267 -25.69 18.52 -33.95
CA ASP A 267 -26.10 19.86 -34.35
C ASP A 267 -25.69 20.90 -33.29
N ALA A 268 -24.45 21.40 -33.37
CA ALA A 268 -24.05 22.60 -32.65
C ALA A 268 -23.14 23.46 -33.55
N LYS A 269 -23.77 24.29 -34.40
CA LYS A 269 -23.08 25.41 -35.03
C LYS A 269 -22.66 26.40 -33.96
N GLN A 270 -21.35 26.68 -33.91
CA GLN A 270 -20.72 27.71 -33.09
C GLN A 270 -21.35 29.08 -33.32
N VAL A 271 -21.76 29.77 -32.25
CA VAL A 271 -21.64 31.24 -32.15
C VAL A 271 -21.29 31.59 -30.71
N GLY A 272 -20.24 32.39 -30.55
CA GLY A 272 -19.59 32.71 -29.28
C GLY A 272 -20.53 33.25 -28.21
N SER A 273 -20.73 32.44 -27.17
CA SER A 273 -20.92 32.78 -25.76
C SER A 273 -21.13 31.45 -25.05
N LEU A 274 -20.57 31.26 -23.86
CA LEU A 274 -20.77 30.04 -23.04
C LEU A 274 -22.26 29.65 -23.04
N ARG A 275 -22.65 28.60 -23.76
CA ARG A 275 -24.03 28.10 -23.79
C ARG A 275 -24.07 26.58 -23.80
N VAL A 276 -24.57 26.08 -22.67
CA VAL A 276 -25.44 24.92 -22.47
C VAL A 276 -25.52 23.99 -23.69
N ARG A 277 -24.83 22.86 -23.58
CA ARG A 277 -25.02 21.71 -24.49
C ARG A 277 -26.50 21.30 -24.39
N ASN A 278 -27.19 21.20 -25.52
CA ASN A 278 -28.51 20.57 -25.63
C ASN A 278 -28.37 19.06 -25.40
N VAL A 279 -28.04 18.64 -24.18
CA VAL A 279 -28.04 17.23 -23.78
C VAL A 279 -29.47 16.90 -23.36
N GLN A 280 -30.12 15.95 -24.04
CA GLN A 280 -31.44 15.52 -23.62
C GLN A 280 -31.34 14.71 -22.32
N GLU A 281 -32.35 14.78 -21.46
CA GLU A 281 -32.41 13.98 -20.23
C GLU A 281 -32.27 12.47 -20.51
N ALA A 282 -32.77 12.02 -21.67
CA ALA A 282 -32.60 10.65 -22.17
C ALA A 282 -31.13 10.28 -22.42
N ASP A 283 -30.32 11.20 -22.94
CA ASP A 283 -28.90 10.98 -23.21
C ASP A 283 -28.10 10.91 -21.91
N ILE A 284 -28.45 11.74 -20.92
CA ILE A 284 -27.84 11.72 -19.57
C ILE A 284 -28.11 10.37 -18.90
N LYS A 285 -29.38 9.93 -18.93
CA LYS A 285 -29.78 8.64 -18.34
C LYS A 285 -29.14 7.45 -19.06
N GLY A 286 -29.07 7.49 -20.39
CA GLY A 286 -28.35 6.49 -21.19
C GLY A 286 -26.85 6.45 -20.90
N GLY A 287 -26.24 7.62 -20.69
CA GLY A 287 -24.87 7.77 -20.25
C GLY A 287 -24.59 7.16 -18.88
N ALA A 288 -25.43 7.49 -17.90
CA ALA A 288 -25.35 6.95 -16.55
C ALA A 288 -25.52 5.42 -16.54
N LEU A 289 -26.42 4.90 -17.38
CA LEU A 289 -26.61 3.46 -17.54
C LEU A 289 -25.34 2.78 -18.10
N LYS A 290 -24.73 3.34 -19.14
CA LYS A 290 -23.46 2.81 -19.71
C LYS A 290 -22.34 2.79 -18.68
N LEU A 291 -22.21 3.84 -17.86
CA LEU A 291 -21.22 3.88 -16.79
C LEU A 291 -21.48 2.80 -15.74
N TYR A 292 -22.73 2.61 -15.34
CA TYR A 292 -23.12 1.56 -14.41
C TYR A 292 -22.82 0.16 -14.96
N GLU A 293 -23.22 -0.13 -16.20
CA GLU A 293 -22.96 -1.41 -16.87
C GLU A 293 -21.47 -1.68 -17.05
N GLY A 294 -20.69 -0.67 -17.42
CA GLY A 294 -19.24 -0.76 -17.50
C GLY A 294 -18.61 -1.10 -16.14
N ALA A 295 -19.10 -0.51 -15.05
CA ALA A 295 -18.65 -0.84 -13.70
C ALA A 295 -19.01 -2.28 -13.29
N GLU A 296 -20.23 -2.73 -13.62
CA GLU A 296 -20.66 -4.12 -13.35
C GLU A 296 -19.83 -5.14 -14.14
N ALA A 297 -19.51 -4.86 -15.41
CA ALA A 297 -18.68 -5.74 -16.23
C ALA A 297 -17.28 -5.93 -15.64
N LEU A 298 -16.66 -4.85 -15.14
CA LEU A 298 -15.37 -4.90 -14.44
C LEU A 298 -15.45 -5.72 -13.14
N ARG A 299 -16.58 -5.67 -12.45
CA ARG A 299 -16.83 -6.41 -11.19
C ARG A 299 -17.01 -7.91 -11.44
N THR A 300 -17.75 -8.30 -12.47
CA THR A 300 -18.07 -9.71 -12.77
C THR A 300 -16.95 -10.43 -13.51
N HIS A 301 -16.15 -9.69 -14.29
CA HIS A 301 -15.04 -10.24 -15.08
C HIS A 301 -13.67 -9.66 -14.70
N PRO A 302 -13.23 -9.83 -13.43
CA PRO A 302 -11.88 -9.44 -13.04
C PRO A 302 -10.83 -10.37 -13.66
N PHE A 303 -9.57 -9.93 -13.66
CA PHE A 303 -8.45 -10.78 -14.04
C PHE A 303 -8.39 -12.02 -13.14
N PRO A 304 -8.42 -13.25 -13.70
CA PRO A 304 -8.66 -14.47 -12.91
C PRO A 304 -7.55 -14.79 -11.92
N LEU A 305 -6.31 -14.42 -12.22
CA LEU A 305 -5.16 -14.64 -11.33
C LEU A 305 -4.98 -13.54 -10.28
N SER A 306 -5.87 -12.53 -10.26
CA SER A 306 -5.78 -11.45 -9.29
C SER A 306 -6.16 -11.94 -7.89
N TRP A 307 -5.15 -12.15 -7.06
CA TRP A 307 -5.34 -12.49 -5.66
C TRP A 307 -5.76 -11.25 -4.87
N ALA A 308 -5.16 -10.10 -5.15
CA ALA A 308 -5.45 -8.84 -4.49
C ALA A 308 -6.92 -8.44 -4.69
N TYR A 309 -7.48 -8.64 -5.89
CA TYR A 309 -8.89 -8.40 -6.15
C TYR A 309 -9.77 -9.32 -5.29
N ARG A 310 -9.49 -10.63 -5.29
CA ARG A 310 -10.26 -11.59 -4.47
C ARG A 310 -10.21 -11.25 -2.99
N ALA A 311 -9.05 -10.80 -2.50
CA ALA A 311 -8.87 -10.37 -1.12
C ALA A 311 -9.63 -9.06 -0.81
N LEU A 312 -9.66 -8.10 -1.72
CA LEU A 312 -10.44 -6.87 -1.57
C LEU A 312 -11.94 -7.16 -1.48
N PHE A 313 -12.41 -8.08 -2.32
CA PHE A 313 -13.82 -8.45 -2.41
C PHE A 313 -14.24 -9.53 -1.41
N SER A 314 -13.33 -10.19 -0.69
CA SER A 314 -13.71 -11.09 0.40
C SER A 314 -14.03 -10.33 1.70
N ASN A 315 -13.63 -9.07 1.80
CA ASN A 315 -13.93 -8.22 2.94
C ASN A 315 -15.40 -7.76 2.92
N LYS A 316 -16.17 -8.19 3.92
CA LYS A 316 -17.60 -7.86 4.07
C LYS A 316 -17.87 -6.35 4.10
N ASN A 317 -16.97 -5.56 4.70
CA ASN A 317 -17.15 -4.10 4.77
C ASN A 317 -17.00 -3.46 3.39
N SER A 318 -16.02 -3.89 2.59
CA SER A 318 -15.83 -3.41 1.21
C SER A 318 -17.02 -3.79 0.34
N GLN A 319 -17.55 -5.02 0.49
CA GLN A 319 -18.74 -5.46 -0.21
C GLN A 319 -19.97 -4.60 0.15
N ALA A 320 -20.19 -4.31 1.43
CA ALA A 320 -21.31 -3.49 1.86
C ALA A 320 -21.21 -2.04 1.37
N GLN A 321 -20.01 -1.45 1.41
CA GLN A 321 -19.77 -0.12 0.84
C GLN A 321 -20.05 -0.09 -0.67
N LEU A 322 -19.56 -1.09 -1.40
CA LEU A 322 -19.82 -1.21 -2.83
C LEU A 322 -21.31 -1.40 -3.11
N ALA A 323 -21.99 -2.26 -2.35
CA ALA A 323 -23.42 -2.49 -2.49
C ALA A 323 -24.24 -1.22 -2.24
N ALA A 324 -23.87 -0.40 -1.26
CA ALA A 324 -24.52 0.89 -1.01
C ALA A 324 -24.37 1.86 -2.20
N ILE A 325 -23.16 1.98 -2.76
CA ILE A 325 -22.89 2.84 -3.93
C ILE A 325 -23.64 2.33 -5.18
N ARG A 326 -23.65 1.02 -5.39
CA ARG A 326 -24.42 0.36 -6.46
C ARG A 326 -25.92 0.63 -6.31
N ALA A 327 -26.46 0.44 -5.11
CA ALA A 327 -27.86 0.67 -4.82
C ALA A 327 -28.27 2.13 -5.03
N GLU A 328 -27.43 3.08 -4.61
CA GLU A 328 -27.66 4.50 -4.91
C GLU A 328 -27.71 4.77 -6.41
N THR A 329 -26.79 4.19 -7.18
CA THR A 329 -26.80 4.34 -8.64
C THR A 329 -28.06 3.74 -9.26
N LEU A 330 -28.47 2.54 -8.84
CA LEU A 330 -29.71 1.90 -9.29
C LEU A 330 -30.96 2.70 -8.94
N PHE A 331 -31.01 3.26 -7.73
CA PHE A 331 -32.13 4.07 -7.27
C PHE A 331 -32.30 5.32 -8.14
N GLN A 332 -31.19 6.02 -8.44
CA GLN A 332 -31.18 7.20 -9.31
C GLN A 332 -31.55 6.84 -10.77
N LEU A 333 -31.17 5.65 -11.25
CA LEU A 333 -31.58 5.15 -12.57
C LEU A 333 -33.09 4.78 -12.64
N GLY A 334 -33.79 4.76 -11.50
CA GLY A 334 -35.20 4.41 -11.37
C GLY A 334 -35.47 2.93 -11.08
N ARG A 335 -34.42 2.10 -10.93
CA ARG A 335 -34.51 0.67 -10.56
C ARG A 335 -34.62 0.52 -9.04
N LYS A 336 -35.68 1.10 -8.47
CA LYS A 336 -35.81 1.32 -7.02
C LYS A 336 -35.91 0.03 -6.19
N GLU A 337 -36.68 -0.96 -6.64
CA GLU A 337 -36.80 -2.24 -5.90
C GLU A 337 -35.50 -3.06 -5.93
N GLU A 338 -34.75 -3.00 -7.04
CA GLU A 338 -33.43 -3.65 -7.11
C GLU A 338 -32.42 -2.99 -6.19
N ALA A 339 -32.47 -1.66 -6.06
CA ALA A 339 -31.66 -0.93 -5.10
C ALA A 339 -31.96 -1.35 -3.65
N LEU A 340 -33.25 -1.50 -3.30
CA LEU A 340 -33.66 -1.98 -1.98
C LEU A 340 -33.19 -3.42 -1.72
N ALA A 341 -33.37 -4.33 -2.69
CA ALA A 341 -32.92 -5.71 -2.57
C ALA A 341 -31.41 -5.78 -2.31
N LEU A 342 -30.62 -4.99 -3.05
CA LEU A 342 -29.17 -4.94 -2.90
C LEU A 342 -28.73 -4.39 -1.53
N LEU A 343 -29.41 -3.36 -1.02
CA LEU A 343 -29.15 -2.85 0.33
C LEU A 343 -29.50 -3.87 1.41
N LYS A 344 -30.59 -4.62 1.23
CA LYS A 344 -30.99 -5.67 2.15
C LYS A 344 -29.94 -6.78 2.23
N GLU A 345 -29.45 -7.26 1.08
CA GLU A 345 -28.33 -8.22 1.02
C GLU A 345 -27.08 -7.68 1.73
N ALA A 346 -26.78 -6.38 1.53
CA ALA A 346 -25.65 -5.73 2.17
C ALA A 346 -25.81 -5.65 3.70
N ILE A 347 -27.03 -5.43 4.22
CA ILE A 347 -27.33 -5.45 5.66
C ILE A 347 -27.22 -6.87 6.22
N GLU A 348 -27.71 -7.89 5.48
CA GLU A 348 -27.63 -9.30 5.88
C GLU A 348 -26.18 -9.80 5.99
N ALA A 349 -25.26 -9.23 5.22
CA ALA A 349 -23.82 -9.48 5.37
C ALA A 349 -23.23 -8.96 6.70
N LYS A 350 -24.01 -8.19 7.48
CA LYS A 350 -23.66 -7.58 8.78
C LYS A 350 -22.35 -6.78 8.73
N PRO A 351 -22.30 -5.70 7.92
CA PRO A 351 -21.15 -4.79 7.93
C PRO A 351 -21.01 -4.11 9.28
N SER A 352 -19.83 -3.55 9.54
CA SER A 352 -19.63 -2.74 10.74
C SER A 352 -20.39 -1.41 10.64
N GLY A 353 -21.22 -1.11 11.65
CA GLY A 353 -22.00 0.12 11.75
C GLY A 353 -23.39 0.02 11.12
N PHE A 354 -24.08 1.15 11.02
CA PHE A 354 -25.51 1.22 10.63
C PHE A 354 -25.78 2.11 9.40
N ARG A 355 -24.74 2.46 8.64
CA ARG A 355 -24.88 3.39 7.51
C ARG A 355 -25.69 2.82 6.35
N THR A 356 -25.58 1.52 6.10
CA THR A 356 -26.34 0.87 5.03
C THR A 356 -27.82 0.85 5.38
N GLU A 357 -28.15 0.67 6.66
CA GLU A 357 -29.49 0.71 7.24
C GLU A 357 -30.12 2.11 7.12
N LEU A 358 -29.34 3.18 7.35
CA LEU A 358 -29.81 4.56 7.12
C LEU A 358 -30.18 4.78 5.64
N THR A 359 -29.31 4.36 4.72
CA THR A 359 -29.60 4.47 3.27
C THR A 359 -30.83 3.67 2.90
N TYR A 360 -30.97 2.46 3.44
CA TYR A 360 -32.13 1.60 3.20
C TYR A 360 -33.43 2.22 3.72
N ALA A 361 -33.43 2.75 4.95
CA ALA A 361 -34.57 3.44 5.53
C ALA A 361 -34.95 4.70 4.74
N ARG A 362 -33.97 5.46 4.24
CA ARG A 362 -34.23 6.62 3.37
C ARG A 362 -34.93 6.21 2.07
N TYR A 363 -34.49 5.13 1.43
CA TYR A 363 -35.10 4.66 0.18
C TYR A 363 -36.49 4.08 0.40
N LEU A 364 -36.72 3.38 1.51
CA LEU A 364 -38.06 2.94 1.92
C LEU A 364 -39.00 4.15 2.12
N ALA A 365 -38.53 5.18 2.84
CA ALA A 365 -39.30 6.40 3.06
C ALA A 365 -39.63 7.13 1.76
N ALA A 366 -38.67 7.24 0.83
CA ALA A 366 -38.87 7.84 -0.49
C ALA A 366 -39.85 7.06 -1.37
N LEU A 367 -40.09 5.78 -1.07
CA LEU A 367 -41.10 4.92 -1.71
C LEU A 367 -42.43 4.90 -0.95
N GLY A 368 -42.58 5.69 0.13
CA GLY A 368 -43.78 5.74 0.97
C GLY A 368 -43.88 4.62 2.00
N ARG A 369 -42.89 3.74 2.13
CA ARG A 369 -42.84 2.63 3.09
C ARG A 369 -42.27 3.09 4.44
N LYS A 370 -42.88 4.12 5.06
CA LYS A 370 -42.38 4.74 6.31
C LYS A 370 -42.35 3.75 7.49
N ASP A 371 -43.36 2.89 7.63
CA ASP A 371 -43.42 1.91 8.72
C ASP A 371 -42.26 0.92 8.70
N GLU A 372 -41.85 0.49 7.51
CA GLU A 372 -40.68 -0.37 7.34
C GLU A 372 -39.38 0.37 7.68
N ALA A 373 -39.26 1.64 7.27
CA ALA A 373 -38.11 2.48 7.60
C ALA A 373 -37.97 2.67 9.12
N ILE A 374 -39.08 2.87 9.84
CA ILE A 374 -39.09 2.97 11.31
C ILE A 374 -38.58 1.67 11.95
N LYS A 375 -39.07 0.51 11.50
CA LYS A 375 -38.61 -0.79 12.00
C LYS A 375 -37.10 -1.00 11.81
N VAL A 376 -36.56 -0.54 10.67
CA VAL A 376 -35.12 -0.59 10.41
C VAL A 376 -34.36 0.28 11.42
N MET A 377 -34.84 1.49 11.72
CA MET A 377 -34.21 2.36 12.73
C MET A 377 -34.27 1.77 14.12
N GLN A 378 -35.39 1.17 14.51
CA GLN A 378 -35.53 0.49 15.81
C GLN A 378 -34.53 -0.66 15.94
N ALA A 379 -34.37 -1.49 14.91
CA ALA A 379 -33.39 -2.58 14.90
C ALA A 379 -31.93 -2.08 14.95
N VAL A 380 -31.65 -0.87 14.43
CA VAL A 380 -30.34 -0.22 14.58
C VAL A 380 -30.15 0.22 16.03
N LEU A 381 -31.15 0.86 16.64
CA LEU A 381 -31.08 1.38 18.01
C LEU A 381 -30.97 0.28 19.07
N GLU A 382 -31.50 -0.91 18.80
CA GLU A 382 -31.29 -2.08 19.67
C GLU A 382 -29.80 -2.47 19.78
N LYS A 383 -29.03 -2.26 18.71
CA LYS A 383 -27.60 -2.64 18.62
C LYS A 383 -26.66 -1.48 18.94
N HIS A 384 -27.09 -0.26 18.62
CA HIS A 384 -26.33 0.97 18.77
C HIS A 384 -27.17 1.93 19.61
N LYS A 385 -26.88 1.97 20.91
CA LYS A 385 -27.65 2.78 21.86
C LYS A 385 -27.04 4.16 22.09
N ASP A 386 -25.77 4.31 21.75
CA ASP A 386 -24.92 5.49 21.94
C ASP A 386 -24.96 6.49 20.76
N VAL A 387 -25.94 6.35 19.87
CA VAL A 387 -26.04 7.07 18.60
C VAL A 387 -27.28 7.96 18.56
N LEU A 388 -27.14 9.14 17.97
CA LEU A 388 -28.20 10.15 17.83
C LEU A 388 -28.87 10.07 16.46
N LEU A 389 -28.09 9.88 15.38
CA LEU A 389 -28.59 9.99 14.02
C LEU A 389 -29.79 9.06 13.70
N PRO A 390 -29.79 7.75 14.06
CA PRO A 390 -30.94 6.88 13.81
C PRO A 390 -32.19 7.28 14.62
N ARG A 391 -32.01 7.91 15.79
CA ARG A 391 -33.11 8.44 16.63
C ARG A 391 -33.80 9.61 15.95
N LEU A 392 -33.01 10.49 15.32
CA LEU A 392 -33.55 11.60 14.54
C LEU A 392 -34.28 11.12 13.29
N TYR A 393 -33.80 10.05 12.65
CA TYR A 393 -34.52 9.39 11.56
C TYR A 393 -35.85 8.82 12.03
N GLU A 394 -35.87 8.05 13.12
CA GLU A 394 -37.11 7.50 13.68
C GLU A 394 -38.12 8.62 14.02
N MET A 395 -37.64 9.70 14.65
CA MET A 395 -38.47 10.86 14.96
C MET A 395 -38.99 11.55 13.69
N GLY A 396 -38.16 11.77 12.68
CA GLY A 396 -38.56 12.41 11.42
C GLY A 396 -39.55 11.60 10.59
N LEU A 397 -39.46 10.28 10.64
CA LEU A 397 -40.37 9.37 9.93
C LEU A 397 -41.78 9.33 10.55
N ASN A 398 -41.93 9.75 11.80
CA ASN A 398 -43.22 9.82 12.49
C ASN A 398 -43.90 11.17 12.28
N ASP A 399 -45.09 11.15 11.69
CA ASP A 399 -45.81 12.38 11.33
C ASP A 399 -46.44 13.09 12.55
N SER A 400 -46.89 12.32 13.57
CA SER A 400 -47.55 12.87 14.77
C SER A 400 -46.57 13.60 15.69
N GLU A 401 -46.92 14.84 16.07
CA GLU A 401 -46.11 15.63 17.01
C GLU A 401 -46.08 15.01 18.41
N SER A 402 -47.19 14.45 18.89
CA SER A 402 -47.22 13.77 20.20
C SER A 402 -46.25 12.59 20.21
N ARG A 403 -46.28 11.78 19.15
CA ARG A 403 -45.41 10.62 19.03
C ARG A 403 -43.94 11.02 18.93
N ARG A 404 -43.62 12.09 18.19
CA ARG A 404 -42.25 12.63 18.12
C ARG A 404 -41.73 13.07 19.48
N ARG A 405 -42.56 13.73 20.30
CA ARG A 405 -42.18 14.12 21.66
C ARG A 405 -41.92 12.92 22.57
N GLU A 406 -42.77 11.89 22.48
CA GLU A 406 -42.57 10.63 23.22
C GLU A 406 -41.25 9.94 22.85
N ILE A 407 -40.98 9.79 21.54
CA ILE A 407 -39.74 9.19 21.03
C ILE A 407 -38.53 10.00 21.48
N TYR A 408 -38.59 11.33 21.40
CA TYR A 408 -37.52 12.21 21.87
C TYR A 408 -37.22 12.01 23.36
N GLN A 409 -38.24 12.01 24.22
CA GLN A 409 -38.07 11.82 25.66
C GLN A 409 -37.48 10.44 25.97
N ALA A 410 -37.98 9.37 25.33
CA ALA A 410 -37.46 8.03 25.51
C ALA A 410 -36.00 7.92 25.05
N SER A 411 -35.69 8.53 23.90
CA SER A 411 -34.35 8.57 23.32
C SER A 411 -33.35 9.32 24.20
N MET A 412 -33.73 10.48 24.73
CA MET A 412 -32.87 11.25 25.63
C MET A 412 -32.58 10.50 26.92
N LYS A 413 -33.59 9.85 27.51
CA LYS A 413 -33.39 9.01 28.70
C LYS A 413 -32.37 7.90 28.45
N GLU A 414 -32.45 7.23 27.29
CA GLU A 414 -31.49 6.19 26.94
C GLU A 414 -30.08 6.77 26.71
N LEU A 415 -29.96 7.94 26.08
CA LEU A 415 -28.67 8.60 25.89
C LEU A 415 -28.06 9.11 27.20
N ASP A 416 -28.88 9.57 28.14
CA ASP A 416 -28.43 9.93 29.49
C ASP A 416 -27.85 8.70 30.21
N GLU A 417 -28.50 7.54 30.08
CA GLU A 417 -28.01 6.28 30.68
C GLU A 417 -26.75 5.73 29.99
N GLN A 418 -26.69 5.79 28.66
CA GLN A 418 -25.66 5.09 27.87
C GLN A 418 -24.46 5.97 27.53
N VAL A 419 -24.65 7.28 27.35
CA VAL A 419 -23.63 8.20 26.86
C VAL A 419 -23.30 9.25 27.91
N PHE A 420 -24.24 10.14 28.24
CA PHE A 420 -23.95 11.34 29.02
C PHE A 420 -23.63 11.03 30.48
N GLY A 421 -24.31 10.03 31.06
CA GLY A 421 -24.20 9.66 32.46
C GLY A 421 -25.00 10.59 33.38
N THR A 422 -24.91 10.35 34.68
CA THR A 422 -25.58 11.17 35.70
C THR A 422 -24.80 12.45 35.96
N GLU A 423 -25.49 13.59 35.99
CA GLU A 423 -24.92 14.84 36.50
C GLU A 423 -24.71 14.83 38.03
N PRO A 424 -23.67 15.51 38.55
CA PRO A 424 -22.65 16.26 37.82
C PRO A 424 -21.50 15.37 37.31
N ALA A 425 -21.04 15.62 36.08
CA ALA A 425 -19.87 14.96 35.53
C ALA A 425 -18.57 15.51 36.17
N TRP A 426 -17.75 14.65 36.75
CA TRP A 426 -16.42 14.98 37.29
C TRP A 426 -15.33 14.20 36.53
N PRO A 427 -14.20 14.84 36.13
CA PRO A 427 -13.81 16.23 36.37
C PRO A 427 -14.64 17.26 35.57
N PRO A 428 -14.63 18.55 35.95
CA PRO A 428 -15.29 19.62 35.19
C PRO A 428 -14.79 19.63 33.75
N GLY A 429 -15.70 19.59 32.77
CA GLY A 429 -15.38 19.40 31.35
C GLY A 429 -15.30 17.94 30.90
N GLY A 430 -15.64 16.97 31.75
CA GLY A 430 -15.77 15.54 31.44
C GLY A 430 -17.09 15.17 30.76
N GLU A 431 -17.76 16.11 30.09
CA GLU A 431 -18.96 15.83 29.31
C GLU A 431 -18.64 14.79 28.23
N ARG A 432 -19.55 13.83 28.05
CA ARG A 432 -19.37 12.73 27.08
C ARG A 432 -20.16 13.08 25.82
N PRO A 433 -19.52 13.56 24.74
CA PRO A 433 -20.24 13.92 23.53
C PRO A 433 -20.65 12.67 22.74
N ILE A 434 -21.71 12.81 21.96
CA ILE A 434 -22.03 11.85 20.90
C ILE A 434 -21.13 12.16 19.70
N MET A 435 -20.25 11.21 19.34
CA MET A 435 -19.29 11.38 18.25
C MET A 435 -19.79 10.69 16.99
N GLU A 436 -20.48 11.44 16.12
CA GLU A 436 -21.06 10.91 14.89
C GLU A 436 -20.65 11.70 13.65
N MET A 437 -20.59 11.01 12.51
CA MET A 437 -20.30 11.60 11.20
C MET A 437 -21.56 11.65 10.33
N TRP A 438 -22.04 12.85 10.06
CA TRP A 438 -23.23 13.11 9.25
C TRP A 438 -22.87 13.42 7.80
N ARG A 439 -23.69 12.96 6.85
CA ARG A 439 -23.55 13.26 5.41
C ARG A 439 -24.58 14.30 4.98
N ARG A 440 -24.31 14.93 3.84
CA ARG A 440 -25.24 15.88 3.21
C ARG A 440 -26.65 15.29 3.07
N ASP A 441 -26.77 14.07 2.57
CA ASP A 441 -28.08 13.44 2.39
C ASP A 441 -28.82 13.17 3.71
N ASP A 442 -28.09 13.00 4.83
CA ASP A 442 -28.73 12.86 6.16
C ASP A 442 -29.41 14.18 6.54
N LEU A 443 -28.72 15.29 6.30
CA LEU A 443 -29.23 16.64 6.57
C LEU A 443 -30.41 16.99 5.65
N GLU A 444 -30.31 16.69 4.36
CA GLU A 444 -31.39 16.95 3.40
C GLU A 444 -32.65 16.13 3.76
N PHE A 445 -32.47 14.86 4.10
CA PHE A 445 -33.56 13.99 4.52
C PHE A 445 -34.25 14.47 5.80
N LEU A 446 -33.46 14.82 6.83
CA LEU A 446 -34.00 15.33 8.10
C LEU A 446 -34.66 16.70 7.92
N ASN A 447 -34.12 17.57 7.07
CA ASN A 447 -34.72 18.87 6.77
C ASN A 447 -36.13 18.72 6.18
N GLN A 448 -36.29 17.84 5.17
CA GLN A 448 -37.59 17.56 4.55
C GLN A 448 -38.62 17.06 5.57
N LEU A 449 -38.20 16.19 6.49
CA LEU A 449 -39.11 15.55 7.44
C LEU A 449 -39.38 16.37 8.70
N LEU A 450 -38.40 17.08 9.24
CA LEU A 450 -38.51 17.76 10.54
C LEU A 450 -38.74 19.27 10.43
N LEU A 451 -38.16 19.92 9.43
CA LEU A 451 -38.18 21.38 9.30
C LEU A 451 -39.24 21.84 8.29
N GLU A 452 -39.25 21.27 7.08
CA GLU A 452 -40.17 21.67 6.01
C GLU A 452 -41.58 21.09 6.15
N SER A 453 -41.75 19.97 6.86
CA SER A 453 -43.08 19.36 7.10
C SER A 453 -44.03 20.26 7.88
N LYS A 454 -43.52 21.32 8.53
CA LYS A 454 -44.32 22.33 9.25
C LYS A 454 -44.78 23.50 8.37
N ALA A 455 -44.35 23.58 7.11
CA ALA A 455 -44.63 24.72 6.22
C ALA A 455 -45.78 24.48 5.23
N LYS A 456 -46.54 23.37 5.36
CA LYS A 456 -47.73 23.09 4.55
C LYS A 456 -48.98 22.95 5.40
#